data_AF-A0A3M9LEP0-F1
#
_entry.id   AF-A0A3M9LEP0-F1
#
_cell.length_a   1.000
_cell.length_b   1.000
_cell.length_c   1.000
_cell.angle_alpha   90.00
_cell.angle_beta   90.00
_cell.angle_gamma   90.00
#
_symmetry.space_group_name_H-M   'P 1'
#
loop_
_entity.id
_entity.type
_entity.pdbx_description
1 polymer ?
#
loop_
_entity_poly.entity_id
_entity_poly.type
_entity_poly.pdbx_seq_one_letter_code
_entity_poly.pdbx_strand_id
1 'polypeptide(L)'
;MKKLGIDIGGANTKIASADGTVCELYYVPLWKETKLPTVLKNISEKHNPSHVGVVMTGELADCYEDKTAGVLGIMDIVRDRFDCEIDFLNQEGNFIKHTQNPASLAAANWMASASFIARKMKDCLFVDMGSTTSDLIPVKDGKVVAHNTDTQRLANNELLYQGVLRTNIAALLDSVAIRPGNCRIASELFATSADAYLLLSDIDEDAYTCETADGHGKSEKEAARRLARVVCADLNEIDMADVREIAMAVKNRQKERLTEAISELCRKHDINTVLAAGLGEFLIKNACEELGIEYISLAEKWSLDISKVFPAYAVANLLE
;
A
#
# COMPACT_ATOMS: atom_id res chain seq x y z
N MET A 1 -23.62 12.71 15.13
CA MET A 1 -22.72 11.73 15.78
C MET A 1 -21.70 11.29 14.74
N LYS A 2 -20.46 11.01 15.14
CA LYS A 2 -19.33 10.83 14.22
C LYS A 2 -19.33 9.39 13.65
N LYS A 3 -19.18 9.25 12.33
CA LYS A 3 -18.93 7.97 11.67
C LYS A 3 -17.43 7.78 11.49
N LEU A 4 -16.93 6.56 11.70
CA LEU A 4 -15.53 6.22 11.50
C LEU A 4 -15.39 5.08 10.50
N GLY A 5 -14.36 5.16 9.67
CA GLY A 5 -13.85 4.04 8.91
C GLY A 5 -12.57 3.52 9.54
N ILE A 6 -12.39 2.20 9.50
CA ILE A 6 -11.27 1.49 10.08
C ILE A 6 -10.71 0.53 9.03
N ASP A 7 -9.42 0.64 8.73
CA ASP A 7 -8.66 -0.32 7.91
C ASP A 7 -7.71 -1.10 8.82
N ILE A 8 -8.05 -2.37 9.10
CA ILE A 8 -7.26 -3.29 9.93
C ILE A 8 -6.34 -4.09 9.02
N GLY A 9 -5.10 -3.60 8.86
CA GLY A 9 -4.05 -4.31 8.16
C GLY A 9 -3.25 -5.26 9.05
N GLY A 10 -2.37 -6.04 8.44
CA GLY A 10 -1.54 -7.00 9.19
C GLY A 10 -0.59 -6.33 10.17
N ALA A 11 0.01 -5.20 9.79
CA ALA A 11 1.00 -4.48 10.60
C ALA A 11 0.46 -3.17 11.19
N ASN A 12 -0.50 -2.55 10.51
CA ASN A 12 -0.97 -1.21 10.79
C ASN A 12 -2.49 -1.19 10.79
N THR A 13 -3.08 -0.44 11.72
CA THR A 13 -4.51 -0.11 11.73
C THR A 13 -4.66 1.39 11.47
N LYS A 14 -5.48 1.74 10.49
CA LYS A 14 -5.76 3.15 10.13
C LYS A 14 -7.20 3.52 10.47
N ILE A 15 -7.40 4.74 10.94
CA ILE A 15 -8.71 5.28 11.33
C ILE A 15 -8.93 6.60 10.63
N ALA A 16 -10.14 6.81 10.13
CA ALA A 16 -10.53 8.13 9.64
C ALA A 16 -12.02 8.42 9.82
N SER A 17 -12.38 9.71 9.87
CA SER A 17 -13.77 10.17 9.79
C SER A 17 -14.08 10.70 8.39
N ALA A 18 -15.37 10.68 8.00
CA ALA A 18 -15.79 11.13 6.66
C ALA A 18 -15.46 12.61 6.40
N ASP A 19 -15.55 13.44 7.45
CA ASP A 19 -15.19 14.86 7.44
C ASP A 19 -13.66 15.12 7.48
N GLY A 20 -12.84 14.08 7.57
CA GLY A 20 -11.37 14.18 7.61
C GLY A 20 -10.80 14.74 8.93
N THR A 21 -11.63 15.00 9.95
CA THR A 21 -11.17 15.54 11.24
C THR A 21 -10.44 14.51 12.10
N VAL A 22 -10.58 13.22 11.80
CA VAL A 22 -9.82 12.11 12.36
C VAL A 22 -9.04 11.48 11.22
N CYS A 23 -7.72 11.41 11.36
CA CYS A 23 -6.80 10.65 10.51
C CYS A 23 -5.71 10.10 11.42
N GLU A 24 -5.79 8.83 11.79
CA GLU A 24 -4.88 8.21 12.77
C GLU A 24 -4.30 6.91 12.22
N LEU A 25 -3.00 6.71 12.44
CA LEU A 25 -2.27 5.51 12.04
C LEU A 25 -1.63 4.87 13.27
N TYR A 26 -1.94 3.59 13.51
CA TYR A 26 -1.43 2.82 14.63
C TYR A 26 -0.62 1.63 14.12
N TYR A 27 0.63 1.51 14.58
CA TYR A 27 1.43 0.31 14.34
C TYR A 27 0.99 -0.80 15.31
N VAL A 28 0.28 -1.80 14.78
CA VAL A 28 -0.34 -2.90 15.53
C VAL A 28 -0.13 -4.21 14.75
N PRO A 29 1.07 -4.81 14.80
CA PRO A 29 1.33 -6.07 14.14
C PRO A 29 0.49 -7.20 14.75
N LEU A 30 -0.40 -7.78 13.96
CA LEU A 30 -1.32 -8.83 14.41
C LEU A 30 -0.60 -10.12 14.81
N TRP A 31 0.57 -10.39 14.21
CA TRP A 31 1.36 -11.60 14.45
C TRP A 31 2.25 -11.54 15.72
N LYS A 32 2.26 -10.42 16.46
CA LYS A 32 3.05 -10.25 17.70
C LYS A 32 2.12 -9.88 18.85
N GLU A 33 1.63 -10.87 19.62
CA GLU A 33 0.71 -10.68 20.78
C GLU A 33 -0.19 -9.43 20.64
N THR A 34 -1.14 -9.50 19.71
CA THR A 34 -1.76 -8.31 19.14
C THR A 34 -2.36 -7.36 20.18
N LYS A 35 -1.97 -6.08 20.12
CA LYS A 35 -2.55 -4.99 20.92
C LYS A 35 -3.83 -4.43 20.32
N LEU A 36 -4.31 -4.99 19.20
CA LEU A 36 -5.50 -4.52 18.49
C LEU A 36 -6.71 -4.32 19.42
N PRO A 37 -7.07 -5.25 20.32
CA PRO A 37 -8.24 -5.05 21.17
C PRO A 37 -8.13 -3.83 22.08
N THR A 38 -6.92 -3.52 22.58
CA THR A 38 -6.67 -2.35 23.42
C THR A 38 -6.71 -1.06 22.60
N VAL A 39 -6.12 -1.08 21.41
CA VAL A 39 -6.12 0.08 20.49
C VAL A 39 -7.55 0.43 20.08
N LEU A 40 -8.35 -0.56 19.67
CA LEU A 40 -9.76 -0.34 19.30
C LEU A 40 -10.61 0.16 20.47
N LYS A 41 -10.38 -0.35 21.70
CA LYS A 41 -11.04 0.18 22.90
C LYS A 41 -10.76 1.67 23.07
N ASN A 42 -9.49 2.07 22.99
CA ASN A 42 -9.09 3.46 23.16
C ASN A 42 -9.69 4.36 22.06
N ILE A 43 -9.77 3.88 20.81
CA ILE A 43 -10.41 4.59 19.70
C ILE A 43 -11.91 4.78 19.96
N SER A 44 -12.58 3.71 20.40
CA SER A 44 -14.01 3.71 20.75
C SER A 44 -14.30 4.73 21.86
N GLU A 45 -13.54 4.70 22.96
CA GLU A 45 -13.70 5.65 24.09
C GLU A 45 -13.34 7.09 23.69
N LYS A 46 -12.29 7.29 22.90
CA LYS A 46 -11.81 8.62 22.50
C LYS A 46 -12.80 9.32 21.56
N HIS A 47 -13.32 8.61 20.57
CA HIS A 47 -14.10 9.22 19.48
C HIS A 47 -15.61 8.99 19.61
N ASN A 48 -16.05 8.01 20.40
CA ASN A 48 -17.44 7.63 20.66
C ASN A 48 -18.32 7.64 19.38
N PRO A 49 -17.98 6.82 18.37
CA PRO A 49 -18.66 6.85 17.08
C PRO A 49 -20.09 6.31 17.17
N SER A 50 -20.98 6.80 16.30
CA SER A 50 -22.33 6.21 16.14
C SER A 50 -22.41 5.08 15.13
N HIS A 51 -21.42 4.99 14.24
CA HIS A 51 -21.34 3.95 13.23
C HIS A 51 -19.87 3.76 12.85
N VAL A 52 -19.42 2.52 12.81
CA VAL A 52 -18.10 2.11 12.34
C VAL A 52 -18.22 1.27 11.07
N GLY A 53 -17.46 1.64 10.05
CA GLY A 53 -17.25 0.85 8.86
C GLY A 53 -15.87 0.23 8.93
N VAL A 54 -15.75 -1.05 8.57
CA VAL A 54 -14.49 -1.79 8.68
C VAL A 54 -14.11 -2.43 7.36
N VAL A 55 -12.84 -2.31 7.03
CA VAL A 55 -12.16 -3.10 6.02
C VAL A 55 -10.93 -3.77 6.62
N MET A 56 -10.53 -4.92 6.08
CA MET A 56 -9.39 -5.67 6.60
C MET A 56 -8.49 -6.20 5.49
N THR A 57 -7.19 -6.20 5.78
CA THR A 57 -6.10 -6.81 4.99
C THR A 57 -5.16 -7.65 5.86
N GLY A 58 -5.41 -7.70 7.18
CA GLY A 58 -4.61 -8.42 8.16
C GLY A 58 -5.05 -9.87 8.39
N GLU A 59 -6.06 -10.37 7.67
CA GLU A 59 -6.65 -11.69 7.90
C GLU A 59 -5.70 -12.87 7.63
N LEU A 60 -4.57 -12.63 6.95
CA LEU A 60 -3.51 -13.61 6.69
C LEU A 60 -2.33 -13.50 7.66
N ALA A 61 -2.45 -12.73 8.74
CA ALA A 61 -1.39 -12.66 9.74
C ALA A 61 -1.13 -14.04 10.38
N ASP A 62 0.14 -14.37 10.65
CA ASP A 62 0.60 -15.68 11.16
C ASP A 62 -0.06 -16.12 12.49
N CYS A 63 -0.77 -15.22 13.17
CA CYS A 63 -1.55 -15.56 14.36
C CYS A 63 -2.86 -16.30 14.05
N TYR A 64 -3.26 -16.39 12.79
CA TYR A 64 -4.46 -17.10 12.35
C TYR A 64 -4.08 -18.38 11.59
N GLU A 65 -4.81 -19.46 11.86
CA GLU A 65 -4.61 -20.76 11.21
C GLU A 65 -4.91 -20.69 9.70
N ASP A 66 -5.95 -19.94 9.35
CA ASP A 66 -6.32 -19.68 7.97
C ASP A 66 -7.01 -18.32 7.82
N LYS A 67 -7.28 -17.96 6.56
CA LYS A 67 -7.94 -16.72 6.17
C LYS A 67 -9.32 -16.54 6.80
N THR A 68 -10.07 -17.63 6.97
CA THR A 68 -11.41 -17.60 7.55
C THR A 68 -11.35 -17.28 9.04
N ALA A 69 -10.44 -17.93 9.76
CA ALA A 69 -10.16 -17.66 11.17
C ALA A 69 -9.71 -16.20 11.38
N GLY A 70 -8.88 -15.67 10.48
CA GLY A 70 -8.46 -14.27 10.51
C GLY A 70 -9.60 -13.28 10.37
N VAL A 71 -10.46 -13.47 9.37
CA VAL A 71 -11.64 -12.60 9.18
C VAL A 71 -12.55 -12.63 10.40
N LEU A 72 -12.94 -13.83 10.86
CA LEU A 72 -13.85 -13.98 12.01
C LEU A 72 -13.25 -13.40 13.28
N GLY A 73 -11.97 -13.65 13.55
CA GLY A 73 -11.27 -13.11 14.71
C GLY A 73 -11.22 -11.58 14.72
N ILE A 74 -10.95 -10.95 13.56
CA ILE A 74 -11.00 -9.48 13.45
C ILE A 74 -12.42 -8.96 13.68
N MET A 75 -13.44 -9.60 13.10
CA MET A 75 -14.84 -9.19 13.28
C MET A 75 -15.26 -9.22 14.76
N ASP A 76 -14.93 -10.29 15.47
CA ASP A 76 -15.26 -10.45 16.88
C ASP A 76 -14.55 -9.40 17.74
N ILE A 77 -13.26 -9.16 17.49
CA ILE A 77 -12.50 -8.10 18.17
C ILE A 77 -13.14 -6.72 17.97
N VAL A 78 -13.60 -6.39 16.76
CA VAL A 78 -14.27 -5.09 16.52
C VAL A 78 -15.60 -5.03 17.27
N ARG A 79 -16.44 -6.05 17.15
CA ARG A 79 -17.77 -6.10 17.78
C ARG A 79 -17.69 -6.00 19.30
N ASP A 80 -16.68 -6.60 19.91
CA ASP A 80 -16.48 -6.54 21.35
C ASP A 80 -15.94 -5.18 21.84
N ARG A 81 -15.61 -4.23 20.95
CA ARG A 81 -14.94 -2.96 21.30
C ARG A 81 -15.74 -1.71 20.96
N PHE A 82 -16.69 -1.81 20.04
CA PHE A 82 -17.54 -0.70 19.63
C PHE A 82 -19.00 -0.98 20.00
N ASP A 83 -19.58 -0.10 20.83
CA ASP A 83 -21.00 -0.14 21.21
C ASP A 83 -21.82 0.76 20.26
N CYS A 84 -21.80 0.45 18.98
CA CYS A 84 -22.49 1.19 17.93
C CYS A 84 -22.82 0.30 16.71
N GLU A 85 -23.42 0.86 15.66
CA GLU A 85 -23.61 0.12 14.41
C GLU A 85 -22.23 -0.22 13.79
N ILE A 86 -22.06 -1.45 13.32
CA ILE A 86 -20.80 -1.93 12.72
C ILE A 86 -21.13 -2.63 11.41
N ASP A 87 -20.57 -2.10 10.32
CA ASP A 87 -20.66 -2.67 8.99
C ASP A 87 -19.27 -3.03 8.45
N PHE A 88 -19.13 -4.19 7.82
CA PHE A 88 -17.89 -4.64 7.19
C PHE A 88 -18.02 -4.52 5.67
N LEU A 89 -17.06 -3.90 5.00
CA LEU A 89 -17.06 -3.78 3.55
C LEU A 89 -16.50 -5.06 2.92
N ASN A 90 -17.25 -5.64 1.99
CA ASN A 90 -16.84 -6.82 1.25
C ASN A 90 -16.10 -6.47 -0.07
N GLN A 91 -15.55 -7.50 -0.72
CA GLN A 91 -14.84 -7.39 -2.00
C GLN A 91 -15.71 -6.89 -3.16
N GLU A 92 -17.04 -6.93 -3.03
CA GLU A 92 -17.98 -6.37 -4.00
C GLU A 92 -18.36 -4.90 -3.69
N GLY A 93 -17.76 -4.28 -2.67
CA GLY A 93 -18.02 -2.89 -2.28
C GLY A 93 -19.34 -2.71 -1.51
N ASN A 94 -19.91 -3.78 -0.97
CA ASN A 94 -21.14 -3.75 -0.18
C ASN A 94 -20.84 -3.86 1.32
N PHE A 95 -21.59 -3.11 2.12
CA PHE A 95 -21.56 -3.24 3.58
C PHE A 95 -22.41 -4.41 4.04
N ILE A 96 -21.83 -5.26 4.90
CA ILE A 96 -22.51 -6.40 5.52
C ILE A 96 -22.26 -6.42 7.04
N LYS A 97 -23.31 -6.72 7.80
CA LYS A 97 -23.23 -6.88 9.27
C LYS A 97 -22.78 -8.26 9.68
N HIS A 98 -23.21 -9.26 8.93
CA HIS A 98 -22.94 -10.68 9.17
C HIS A 98 -22.59 -11.34 7.85
N THR A 99 -21.71 -12.34 7.89
CA THR A 99 -21.34 -13.11 6.71
C THR A 99 -21.39 -14.60 7.00
N GLN A 100 -21.92 -15.37 6.05
CA GLN A 100 -21.73 -16.83 6.00
C GLN A 100 -20.53 -17.21 5.13
N ASN A 101 -19.93 -16.23 4.45
CA ASN A 101 -18.77 -16.40 3.59
C ASN A 101 -17.66 -15.42 4.02
N PRO A 102 -16.88 -15.72 5.07
CA PRO A 102 -15.84 -14.83 5.57
C PRO A 102 -14.81 -14.43 4.49
N ALA A 103 -14.57 -15.29 3.51
CA ALA A 103 -13.64 -15.01 2.42
C ALA A 103 -14.00 -13.75 1.61
N SER A 104 -15.27 -13.32 1.58
CA SER A 104 -15.69 -12.11 0.87
C SER A 104 -15.28 -10.80 1.55
N LEU A 105 -14.87 -10.82 2.82
CA LEU A 105 -14.47 -9.62 3.58
C LEU A 105 -12.97 -9.34 3.53
N ALA A 106 -12.21 -10.29 3.03
CA ALA A 106 -10.77 -10.25 3.03
C ALA A 106 -10.20 -9.36 1.92
N ALA A 107 -9.09 -8.69 2.19
CA ALA A 107 -8.36 -7.87 1.21
C ALA A 107 -9.26 -6.87 0.45
N ALA A 108 -10.21 -6.22 1.12
CA ALA A 108 -11.17 -5.31 0.49
C ALA A 108 -10.77 -3.81 0.57
N ASN A 109 -9.56 -3.47 1.05
CA ASN A 109 -9.11 -2.09 1.27
C ASN A 109 -9.05 -1.29 -0.05
N TRP A 110 -8.51 -1.89 -1.11
CA TRP A 110 -8.47 -1.27 -2.44
C TRP A 110 -9.87 -1.07 -3.00
N MET A 111 -10.80 -1.99 -2.72
CA MET A 111 -12.21 -1.87 -3.14
C MET A 111 -12.89 -0.71 -2.44
N ALA A 112 -12.62 -0.47 -1.16
CA ALA A 112 -13.12 0.71 -0.44
C ALA A 112 -12.65 2.00 -1.12
N SER A 113 -11.33 2.13 -1.30
CA SER A 113 -10.72 3.30 -1.94
C SER A 113 -11.26 3.54 -3.35
N ALA A 114 -11.28 2.50 -4.19
CA ALA A 114 -11.77 2.60 -5.57
C ALA A 114 -13.26 2.91 -5.64
N SER A 115 -14.09 2.32 -4.77
CA SER A 115 -15.54 2.60 -4.71
C SER A 115 -15.82 4.05 -4.30
N PHE A 116 -15.05 4.59 -3.36
CA PHE A 116 -15.17 6.01 -3.00
C PHE A 116 -14.73 6.92 -4.14
N ILE A 117 -13.60 6.61 -4.80
CA ILE A 117 -13.14 7.34 -5.99
C ILE A 117 -14.18 7.30 -7.10
N ALA A 118 -14.83 6.15 -7.34
CA ALA A 118 -15.88 6.00 -8.35
C ALA A 118 -17.11 6.89 -8.10
N ARG A 119 -17.40 7.25 -6.84
CA ARG A 119 -18.42 8.26 -6.50
C ARG A 119 -17.99 9.70 -6.83
N LYS A 120 -16.69 9.97 -6.95
CA LYS A 120 -16.11 11.31 -7.15
C LYS A 120 -15.64 11.56 -8.57
N MET A 121 -15.17 10.53 -9.26
CA MET A 121 -14.67 10.59 -10.63
C MET A 121 -15.14 9.36 -11.39
N LYS A 122 -15.74 9.58 -12.56
CA LYS A 122 -16.34 8.50 -13.35
C LYS A 122 -15.31 7.67 -14.11
N ASP A 123 -14.31 8.34 -14.67
CA ASP A 123 -13.32 7.74 -15.56
C ASP A 123 -11.93 8.10 -15.04
N CYS A 124 -11.27 7.16 -14.38
CA CYS A 124 -9.91 7.33 -13.88
C CYS A 124 -9.25 6.00 -13.55
N LEU A 125 -7.92 5.98 -13.58
CA LEU A 125 -7.14 4.89 -13.02
C LEU A 125 -6.71 5.29 -11.60
N PHE A 126 -7.23 4.60 -10.59
CA PHE A 126 -6.78 4.80 -9.22
C PHE A 126 -5.52 3.96 -8.99
N VAL A 127 -4.41 4.62 -8.64
CA VAL A 127 -3.11 3.96 -8.40
C VAL A 127 -2.67 4.24 -6.98
N ASP A 128 -2.55 3.19 -6.16
CA ASP A 128 -2.05 3.28 -4.78
C ASP A 128 -0.75 2.48 -4.67
N MET A 129 0.37 3.17 -4.52
CA MET A 129 1.67 2.52 -4.31
C MET A 129 2.07 2.62 -2.84
N GLY A 130 1.86 1.52 -2.13
CA GLY A 130 2.22 1.37 -0.73
C GLY A 130 3.67 0.93 -0.52
N SER A 131 3.94 0.42 0.67
CA SER A 131 5.27 -0.09 1.04
C SER A 131 5.64 -1.40 0.32
N THR A 132 4.66 -2.20 -0.10
CA THR A 132 4.85 -3.57 -0.60
C THR A 132 4.30 -3.79 -2.00
N THR A 133 3.13 -3.23 -2.28
CA THR A 133 2.37 -3.44 -3.50
C THR A 133 1.97 -2.12 -4.13
N SER A 134 1.66 -2.17 -5.42
CA SER A 134 1.01 -1.09 -6.16
C SER A 134 -0.31 -1.63 -6.72
N ASP A 135 -1.43 -1.08 -6.27
CA ASP A 135 -2.76 -1.40 -6.75
C ASP A 135 -3.11 -0.44 -7.91
N LEU A 136 -3.52 -0.96 -9.07
CA LEU A 136 -3.94 -0.17 -10.23
C LEU A 136 -5.37 -0.53 -10.59
N ILE A 137 -6.31 0.30 -10.18
CA ILE A 137 -7.74 -0.01 -10.19
C ILE A 137 -8.45 0.89 -11.20
N PRO A 138 -8.81 0.37 -12.40
CA PRO A 138 -9.58 1.15 -13.36
C PRO A 138 -11.00 1.41 -12.85
N VAL A 139 -11.42 2.66 -12.98
CA VAL A 139 -12.78 3.13 -12.75
C VAL A 139 -13.31 3.69 -14.08
N LYS A 140 -14.45 3.18 -14.55
CA LYS A 140 -15.10 3.60 -15.79
C LYS A 140 -16.59 3.77 -15.56
N ASP A 141 -17.18 4.84 -16.08
CA ASP A 141 -18.59 5.19 -15.90
C ASP A 141 -19.04 5.21 -14.42
N GLY A 142 -18.14 5.57 -13.51
CA GLY A 142 -18.38 5.59 -12.06
C GLY A 142 -18.49 4.20 -11.44
N LYS A 143 -17.89 3.18 -12.07
CA LYS A 143 -17.84 1.80 -11.56
C LYS A 143 -16.41 1.30 -11.54
N VAL A 144 -16.06 0.55 -10.50
CA VAL A 144 -14.81 -0.20 -10.45
C VAL A 144 -14.89 -1.35 -11.46
N VAL A 145 -13.92 -1.44 -12.37
CA VAL A 145 -13.88 -2.45 -13.44
C VAL A 145 -12.64 -3.36 -13.38
N ALA A 146 -11.97 -3.38 -12.22
CA ALA A 146 -10.90 -4.34 -11.91
C ALA A 146 -11.44 -5.74 -11.60
N HIS A 147 -10.57 -6.73 -11.62
CA HIS A 147 -10.85 -8.08 -11.16
C HIS A 147 -10.88 -8.17 -9.63
N ASN A 148 -11.62 -9.13 -9.10
CA ASN A 148 -11.85 -9.24 -7.65
C ASN A 148 -10.73 -9.97 -6.90
N THR A 149 -9.99 -10.87 -7.58
CA THR A 149 -8.97 -11.70 -6.93
C THR A 149 -7.57 -11.23 -7.26
N ASP A 150 -6.66 -11.30 -6.29
CA ASP A 150 -5.26 -10.89 -6.50
C ASP A 150 -4.59 -11.66 -7.64
N THR A 151 -4.90 -12.95 -7.84
CA THR A 151 -4.37 -13.74 -8.96
C THR A 151 -4.81 -13.17 -10.31
N GLN A 152 -6.09 -12.81 -10.45
CA GLN A 152 -6.57 -12.19 -11.68
C GLN A 152 -5.97 -10.80 -11.86
N ARG A 153 -5.85 -10.03 -10.78
CA ARG A 153 -5.28 -8.68 -10.81
C ARG A 153 -3.81 -8.69 -11.21
N LEU A 154 -3.01 -9.61 -10.65
CA LEU A 154 -1.62 -9.87 -11.05
C LEU A 154 -1.51 -10.23 -12.53
N ALA A 155 -2.43 -11.08 -13.04
CA ALA A 155 -2.45 -11.49 -14.44
C ALA A 155 -2.88 -10.38 -15.41
N ASN A 156 -3.46 -9.28 -14.91
CA ASN A 156 -4.03 -8.18 -15.71
C ASN A 156 -3.40 -6.82 -15.40
N ASN A 157 -2.24 -6.78 -14.73
CA ASN A 157 -1.52 -5.55 -14.35
C ASN A 157 -2.32 -4.59 -13.42
N GLU A 158 -3.35 -5.10 -12.74
CA GLU A 158 -4.15 -4.36 -11.75
C GLU A 158 -3.56 -4.45 -10.32
N LEU A 159 -2.54 -5.28 -10.17
CA LEU A 159 -1.73 -5.42 -8.97
C LEU A 159 -0.28 -5.69 -9.40
N LEU A 160 0.65 -4.83 -8.97
CA LEU A 160 2.07 -5.08 -9.09
C LEU A 160 2.63 -5.37 -7.69
N TYR A 161 3.37 -6.48 -7.55
CA TYR A 161 4.00 -6.83 -6.28
C TYR A 161 5.33 -6.08 -6.08
N GLN A 162 5.25 -4.76 -6.15
CA GLN A 162 6.34 -3.83 -5.87
C GLN A 162 5.78 -2.64 -5.09
N GLY A 163 6.52 -2.17 -4.11
CA GLY A 163 6.22 -0.98 -3.33
C GLY A 163 7.48 -0.19 -3.01
N VAL A 164 7.32 0.90 -2.28
CA VAL A 164 8.42 1.82 -1.98
C VAL A 164 9.43 1.22 -1.02
N LEU A 165 9.01 0.38 -0.06
CA LEU A 165 9.90 0.01 1.06
C LEU A 165 10.41 -1.43 1.05
N ARG A 166 9.54 -2.40 0.74
CA ARG A 166 9.76 -3.81 1.10
C ARG A 166 10.18 -4.70 -0.08
N THR A 167 10.25 -4.15 -1.28
CA THR A 167 10.54 -4.95 -2.48
C THR A 167 11.98 -5.43 -2.45
N ASN A 168 12.23 -6.75 -2.48
CA ASN A 168 13.58 -7.28 -2.64
C ASN A 168 14.13 -6.84 -4.00
N ILE A 169 15.34 -6.26 -4.03
CA ILE A 169 15.98 -5.79 -5.27
C ILE A 169 16.16 -6.92 -6.28
N ALA A 170 16.40 -8.16 -5.80
CA ALA A 170 16.49 -9.34 -6.67
C ALA A 170 15.19 -9.69 -7.41
N ALA A 171 14.03 -9.18 -6.97
CA ALA A 171 12.76 -9.34 -7.69
C ALA A 171 12.53 -8.28 -8.79
N LEU A 172 13.40 -7.26 -8.83
CA LEU A 172 13.34 -6.15 -9.77
C LEU A 172 14.40 -6.31 -10.87
N LEU A 173 15.64 -6.60 -10.48
CA LEU A 173 16.82 -6.52 -11.34
C LEU A 173 17.48 -7.90 -11.52
N ASP A 174 17.77 -8.27 -12.77
CA ASP A 174 18.59 -9.44 -13.09
C ASP A 174 20.10 -9.10 -13.09
N SER A 175 20.43 -7.89 -13.54
CA SER A 175 21.79 -7.35 -13.57
C SER A 175 21.80 -5.82 -13.51
N VAL A 176 22.96 -5.25 -13.18
CA VAL A 176 23.20 -3.80 -13.14
C VAL A 176 24.56 -3.48 -13.75
N ALA A 177 24.62 -2.39 -14.52
CA ALA A 177 25.87 -1.86 -15.06
C ALA A 177 26.57 -0.98 -14.02
N ILE A 178 27.73 -1.42 -13.55
CA ILE A 178 28.63 -0.67 -12.65
C ILE A 178 30.07 -0.69 -13.21
N ARG A 179 31.03 0.01 -12.60
CA ARG A 179 32.40 0.11 -13.14
C ARG A 179 33.06 -1.25 -13.46
N PRO A 180 32.94 -2.31 -12.65
CA PRO A 180 33.45 -3.64 -12.99
C PRO A 180 32.83 -4.28 -14.25
N GLY A 181 31.68 -3.80 -14.70
CA GLY A 181 30.93 -4.30 -15.84
C GLY A 181 29.44 -4.51 -15.53
N ASN A 182 28.78 -5.37 -16.32
CA ASN A 182 27.39 -5.77 -16.04
C ASN A 182 27.38 -6.91 -15.00
N CYS A 183 27.08 -6.55 -13.75
CA CYS A 183 27.07 -7.47 -12.60
C CYS A 183 25.68 -8.09 -12.43
N ARG A 184 25.62 -9.40 -12.23
CA ARG A 184 24.36 -10.08 -11.88
C ARG A 184 24.01 -9.81 -10.42
N ILE A 185 22.71 -9.77 -10.15
CA ILE A 185 22.16 -9.54 -8.82
C ILE A 185 22.10 -10.86 -8.04
N ALA A 186 22.56 -10.86 -6.80
CA ALA A 186 22.39 -11.97 -5.87
C ALA A 186 20.91 -12.11 -5.47
N SER A 187 20.43 -13.34 -5.31
CA SER A 187 19.02 -13.61 -4.95
C SER A 187 18.69 -13.38 -3.47
N GLU A 188 19.72 -13.29 -2.62
CA GLU A 188 19.58 -13.07 -1.17
C GLU A 188 18.92 -11.73 -0.87
N LEU A 189 18.18 -11.67 0.25
CA LEU A 189 17.58 -10.43 0.73
C LEU A 189 18.65 -9.56 1.41
N PHE A 190 19.51 -8.92 0.62
CA PHE A 190 20.53 -8.00 1.13
C PHE A 190 20.03 -6.56 1.26
N ALA A 191 19.15 -6.14 0.36
CA ALA A 191 18.63 -4.79 0.30
C ALA A 191 17.22 -4.78 -0.29
N THR A 192 16.45 -3.76 0.07
CA THR A 192 15.11 -3.52 -0.47
C THR A 192 15.03 -2.20 -1.21
N SER A 193 13.89 -1.94 -1.87
CA SER A 193 13.60 -0.67 -2.51
C SER A 193 13.71 0.53 -1.56
N ALA A 194 13.48 0.37 -0.24
CA ALA A 194 13.70 1.43 0.75
C ALA A 194 15.15 1.91 0.76
N ASP A 195 16.13 0.99 0.65
CA ASP A 195 17.55 1.36 0.64
C ASP A 195 17.89 2.19 -0.60
N ALA A 196 17.33 1.83 -1.75
CA ALA A 196 17.49 2.58 -2.99
C ALA A 196 16.88 3.99 -2.89
N TYR A 197 15.62 4.09 -2.45
CA TYR A 197 14.94 5.39 -2.37
C TYR A 197 15.50 6.30 -1.28
N LEU A 198 16.01 5.75 -0.17
CA LEU A 198 16.72 6.52 0.83
C LEU A 198 18.02 7.09 0.24
N LEU A 199 18.81 6.26 -0.46
CA LEU A 199 20.06 6.69 -1.08
C LEU A 199 19.85 7.77 -2.16
N LEU A 200 18.72 7.70 -2.87
CA LEU A 200 18.32 8.70 -3.87
C LEU A 200 17.60 9.92 -3.26
N SER A 201 17.40 9.94 -1.94
CA SER A 201 16.66 10.99 -1.22
C SER A 201 15.21 11.16 -1.70
N ASP A 202 14.61 10.12 -2.30
CA ASP A 202 13.18 10.07 -2.61
C ASP A 202 12.35 9.79 -1.35
N ILE A 203 12.96 9.19 -0.32
CA ILE A 203 12.41 9.06 1.03
C ILE A 203 13.47 9.46 2.08
N ASP A 204 13.02 9.82 3.28
CA ASP A 204 13.87 10.04 4.44
C ASP A 204 13.89 8.83 5.40
N GLU A 205 14.68 8.92 6.47
CA GLU A 205 14.79 7.85 7.47
C GLU A 205 13.46 7.59 8.20
N ASP A 206 12.63 8.63 8.38
CA ASP A 206 11.32 8.54 9.04
C ASP A 206 10.31 7.76 8.17
N ALA A 207 10.36 7.95 6.86
CA ALA A 207 9.55 7.21 5.90
C ALA A 207 10.01 5.75 5.70
N TYR A 208 11.27 5.43 5.98
CA TYR A 208 11.79 4.05 6.02
C TYR A 208 11.27 3.35 7.29
N THR A 209 9.98 3.01 7.32
CA THR A 209 9.32 2.48 8.53
C THR A 209 9.49 0.97 8.75
N CYS A 210 9.84 0.19 7.73
CA CYS A 210 10.03 -1.25 7.87
C CYS A 210 11.38 -1.60 8.52
N GLU A 211 11.52 -2.86 8.94
CA GLU A 211 12.81 -3.42 9.36
C GLU A 211 13.78 -3.46 8.16
N THR A 212 15.05 -3.21 8.41
CA THR A 212 16.12 -3.31 7.40
C THR A 212 16.51 -4.78 7.21
N ALA A 213 16.96 -5.14 6.01
CA ALA A 213 17.27 -6.53 5.66
C ALA A 213 18.35 -7.17 6.56
N ASP A 214 19.28 -6.37 7.09
CA ASP A 214 20.35 -6.81 7.98
C ASP A 214 20.15 -6.43 9.45
N GLY A 215 18.98 -5.85 9.80
CA GLY A 215 18.66 -5.41 11.15
C GLY A 215 19.48 -4.22 11.66
N HIS A 216 20.33 -3.61 10.83
CA HIS A 216 21.10 -2.41 11.17
C HIS A 216 20.30 -1.12 10.94
N GLY A 217 20.93 0.04 11.18
CA GLY A 217 20.29 1.33 11.03
C GLY A 217 19.93 1.70 9.59
N LYS A 218 19.30 2.87 9.48
CA LYS A 218 18.69 3.41 8.27
C LYS A 218 19.44 4.63 7.75
N SER A 219 20.71 4.81 8.11
CA SER A 219 21.51 5.90 7.53
C SER A 219 21.86 5.63 6.07
N GLU A 220 22.17 6.69 5.30
CA GLU A 220 22.63 6.59 3.90
C GLU A 220 23.79 5.59 3.75
N LYS A 221 24.76 5.63 4.70
CA LYS A 221 25.92 4.73 4.70
C LYS A 221 25.55 3.28 4.94
N GLU A 222 24.55 3.01 5.78
CA GLU A 222 24.07 1.65 6.05
C GLU A 222 23.25 1.10 4.89
N ALA A 223 22.39 1.90 4.28
CA ALA A 223 21.70 1.55 3.04
C ALA A 223 22.69 1.28 1.90
N ALA A 224 23.73 2.11 1.75
CA ALA A 224 24.77 1.91 0.75
C ALA A 224 25.52 0.57 0.93
N ARG A 225 25.79 0.16 2.18
CA ARG A 225 26.39 -1.16 2.47
C ARG A 225 25.48 -2.29 2.06
N ARG A 226 24.18 -2.20 2.36
CA ARG A 226 23.18 -3.19 1.94
C ARG A 226 23.10 -3.29 0.41
N LEU A 227 23.06 -2.15 -0.28
CA LEU A 227 23.04 -2.08 -1.74
C LEU A 227 24.29 -2.67 -2.38
N ALA A 228 25.49 -2.43 -1.83
CA ALA A 228 26.72 -3.04 -2.35
C ALA A 228 26.70 -4.58 -2.30
N ARG A 229 26.11 -5.15 -1.23
CA ARG A 229 25.99 -6.61 -1.07
C ARG A 229 25.10 -7.27 -2.13
N VAL A 230 24.22 -6.52 -2.79
CA VAL A 230 23.36 -7.01 -3.87
C VAL A 230 24.17 -7.57 -5.04
N VAL A 231 25.39 -7.06 -5.27
CA VAL A 231 26.35 -7.57 -6.26
C VAL A 231 27.51 -8.32 -5.61
N CYS A 232 27.31 -8.83 -4.40
CA CYS A 232 28.31 -9.52 -3.58
C CYS A 232 29.57 -8.69 -3.29
N ALA A 233 29.46 -7.37 -3.25
CA ALA A 233 30.57 -6.46 -2.95
C ALA A 233 30.39 -5.76 -1.59
N ASP A 234 31.45 -5.09 -1.13
CA ASP A 234 31.39 -4.07 -0.09
C ASP A 234 31.84 -2.69 -0.59
N LEU A 235 31.82 -1.69 0.30
CA LEU A 235 32.22 -0.31 -0.04
C LEU A 235 33.74 -0.10 -0.22
N ASN A 236 34.56 -1.15 -0.06
CA ASN A 236 35.98 -1.14 -0.43
C ASN A 236 36.18 -1.63 -1.88
N GLU A 237 35.27 -2.48 -2.38
CA GLU A 237 35.30 -3.04 -3.74
C GLU A 237 34.58 -2.14 -4.76
N ILE A 238 33.44 -1.55 -4.37
CA ILE A 238 32.69 -0.60 -5.21
C ILE A 238 32.50 0.73 -4.47
N ASP A 239 32.43 1.83 -5.22
CA ASP A 239 32.30 3.16 -4.62
C ASP A 239 30.85 3.65 -4.60
N MET A 240 30.62 4.82 -4.00
CA MET A 240 29.28 5.40 -3.90
C MET A 240 28.65 5.76 -5.26
N ALA A 241 29.43 5.88 -6.34
CA ALA A 241 28.85 6.08 -7.67
C ALA A 241 28.25 4.76 -8.17
N ASP A 242 28.99 3.65 -8.04
CA ASP A 242 28.47 2.31 -8.36
C ASP A 242 27.21 1.98 -7.55
N VAL A 243 27.22 2.26 -6.24
CA VAL A 243 26.07 2.02 -5.37
C VAL A 243 24.85 2.86 -5.81
N ARG A 244 25.06 4.11 -6.25
CA ARG A 244 23.99 4.94 -6.79
C ARG A 244 23.45 4.41 -8.12
N GLU A 245 24.28 3.82 -8.98
CA GLU A 245 23.80 3.13 -10.19
C GLU A 245 22.85 1.98 -9.86
N ILE A 246 23.15 1.21 -8.79
CA ILE A 246 22.23 0.16 -8.29
C ILE A 246 20.89 0.77 -7.88
N ALA A 247 20.90 1.84 -7.08
CA ALA A 247 19.68 2.49 -6.64
C ALA A 247 18.88 3.10 -7.81
N MET A 248 19.56 3.74 -8.76
CA MET A 248 18.92 4.28 -9.97
C MET A 248 18.32 3.17 -10.84
N ALA A 249 19.00 2.04 -11.00
CA ALA A 249 18.47 0.89 -11.72
C ALA A 249 17.18 0.37 -11.08
N VAL A 250 17.13 0.30 -9.74
CA VAL A 250 15.90 -0.06 -8.98
C VAL A 250 14.76 0.91 -9.30
N LYS A 251 15.00 2.21 -9.13
CA LYS A 251 13.99 3.26 -9.40
C LYS A 251 13.48 3.20 -10.84
N ASN A 252 14.40 3.09 -11.81
CA ASN A 252 14.06 3.02 -13.22
C ASN A 252 13.22 1.78 -13.54
N ARG A 253 13.57 0.63 -12.98
CA ARG A 253 12.83 -0.62 -13.22
C ARG A 253 11.43 -0.60 -12.60
N GLN A 254 11.29 -0.05 -11.39
CA GLN A 254 9.96 0.12 -10.78
C GLN A 254 9.10 1.09 -11.60
N LYS A 255 9.70 2.21 -12.06
CA LYS A 255 9.03 3.20 -12.92
C LYS A 255 8.58 2.58 -14.23
N GLU A 256 9.45 1.82 -14.90
CA GLU A 256 9.14 1.15 -16.18
C GLU A 256 7.94 0.22 -16.03
N ARG A 257 7.97 -0.72 -15.07
CA ARG A 257 6.84 -1.64 -14.80
C ARG A 257 5.53 -0.89 -14.51
N LEU A 258 5.62 0.20 -13.74
CA LEU A 258 4.46 1.03 -13.40
C LEU A 258 3.92 1.77 -14.64
N THR A 259 4.81 2.32 -15.46
CA THR A 259 4.48 3.04 -16.70
C THR A 259 3.81 2.12 -17.70
N GLU A 260 4.34 0.91 -17.88
CA GLU A 260 3.74 -0.13 -18.73
C GLU A 260 2.32 -0.49 -18.27
N ALA A 261 2.13 -0.76 -16.98
CA ALA A 261 0.84 -1.12 -16.41
C ALA A 261 -0.19 0.03 -16.52
N ILE A 262 0.22 1.27 -16.20
CA ILE A 262 -0.64 2.46 -16.36
C ILE A 262 -1.04 2.63 -17.82
N SER A 263 -0.08 2.56 -18.75
CA SER A 263 -0.34 2.71 -20.19
C SER A 263 -1.33 1.67 -20.70
N GLU A 264 -1.14 0.40 -20.31
CA GLU A 264 -2.02 -0.69 -20.70
C GLU A 264 -3.44 -0.49 -20.19
N LEU A 265 -3.62 -0.23 -18.89
CA LEU A 265 -4.93 -0.09 -18.27
C LEU A 265 -5.66 1.16 -18.77
N CYS A 266 -4.97 2.30 -18.89
CA CYS A 266 -5.54 3.52 -19.43
C CYS A 266 -6.04 3.32 -20.87
N ARG A 267 -5.25 2.65 -21.72
CA ARG A 267 -5.66 2.32 -23.09
C ARG A 267 -6.82 1.32 -23.14
N LYS A 268 -6.76 0.26 -22.32
CA LYS A 268 -7.78 -0.82 -22.28
C LYS A 268 -9.15 -0.29 -21.90
N HIS A 269 -9.20 0.68 -20.98
CA HIS A 269 -10.44 1.23 -20.44
C HIS A 269 -10.81 2.62 -20.97
N ASP A 270 -10.04 3.17 -21.91
CA ASP A 270 -10.23 4.52 -22.45
C ASP A 270 -10.30 5.58 -21.33
N ILE A 271 -9.20 5.64 -20.56
CA ILE A 271 -9.02 6.52 -19.40
C ILE A 271 -7.79 7.39 -19.64
N ASN A 272 -7.87 8.67 -19.29
CA ASN A 272 -6.81 9.66 -19.48
C ASN A 272 -6.40 10.41 -18.20
N THR A 273 -6.94 10.00 -17.05
CA THR A 273 -6.64 10.60 -15.74
C THR A 273 -6.25 9.51 -14.74
N VAL A 274 -5.17 9.73 -14.00
CA VAL A 274 -4.66 8.88 -12.92
C VAL A 274 -4.82 9.62 -11.59
N LEU A 275 -5.45 8.96 -10.62
CA LEU A 275 -5.48 9.41 -9.23
C LEU A 275 -4.47 8.60 -8.44
N ALA A 276 -3.48 9.29 -7.84
CA ALA A 276 -2.37 8.65 -7.16
C ALA A 276 -2.47 8.78 -5.64
N ALA A 277 -2.16 7.70 -4.95
CA ALA A 277 -2.11 7.61 -3.50
C ALA A 277 -0.88 6.84 -3.01
N GLY A 278 -0.63 6.95 -1.70
CA GLY A 278 0.38 6.15 -1.02
C GLY A 278 1.78 6.77 -1.05
N LEU A 279 2.75 6.05 -0.49
CA LEU A 279 4.13 6.52 -0.39
C LEU A 279 4.78 6.71 -1.76
N GLY A 280 4.32 5.99 -2.79
CA GLY A 280 4.88 6.00 -4.13
C GLY A 280 4.29 7.03 -5.08
N GLU A 281 3.52 8.03 -4.60
CA GLU A 281 2.96 9.10 -5.44
C GLU A 281 4.01 9.76 -6.35
N PHE A 282 5.24 9.95 -5.86
CA PHE A 282 6.35 10.51 -6.65
C PHE A 282 6.69 9.65 -7.89
N LEU A 283 6.62 8.33 -7.78
CA LEU A 283 6.93 7.42 -8.89
C LEU A 283 5.75 7.36 -9.87
N ILE A 284 4.52 7.36 -9.36
CA ILE A 284 3.29 7.41 -10.17
C ILE A 284 3.25 8.70 -11.00
N LYS A 285 3.59 9.84 -10.39
CA LYS A 285 3.69 11.12 -11.07
C LYS A 285 4.68 11.07 -12.25
N ASN A 286 5.88 10.57 -12.02
CA ASN A 286 6.90 10.43 -13.07
C ASN A 286 6.41 9.55 -14.24
N ALA A 287 5.71 8.45 -13.94
CA ALA A 287 5.13 7.58 -14.96
C ALA A 287 4.03 8.29 -15.77
N CYS A 288 3.17 9.07 -15.13
CA CYS A 288 2.11 9.83 -15.81
C CYS A 288 2.67 10.95 -16.69
N GLU A 289 3.69 11.67 -16.20
CA GLU A 289 4.39 12.70 -16.98
C GLU A 289 5.04 12.12 -18.25
N GLU A 290 5.64 10.93 -18.15
CA GLU A 290 6.23 10.22 -19.29
C GLU A 290 5.17 9.82 -20.33
N LEU A 291 3.97 9.42 -19.88
CA LEU A 291 2.86 9.02 -20.74
C LEU A 291 2.02 10.19 -21.26
N GLY A 292 2.19 11.41 -20.73
CA GLY A 292 1.32 12.54 -20.99
C GLY A 292 -0.11 12.35 -20.50
N ILE A 293 -0.30 11.57 -19.42
CA ILE A 293 -1.59 11.30 -18.78
C ILE A 293 -1.80 12.28 -17.63
N GLU A 294 -3.03 12.76 -17.45
CA GLU A 294 -3.35 13.69 -16.36
C GLU A 294 -3.13 13.01 -15.00
N TYR A 295 -2.37 13.67 -14.13
CA TYR A 295 -2.06 13.19 -12.79
C TYR A 295 -2.78 14.02 -11.73
N ILE A 296 -3.41 13.35 -10.76
CA ILE A 296 -4.06 13.96 -9.61
C ILE A 296 -3.54 13.30 -8.34
N SER A 297 -2.86 14.08 -7.48
CA SER A 297 -2.43 13.64 -6.15
C SER A 297 -3.59 13.62 -5.16
N LEU A 298 -3.79 12.51 -4.46
CA LEU A 298 -4.71 12.47 -3.32
C LEU A 298 -4.21 13.34 -2.17
N ALA A 299 -2.90 13.34 -1.92
CA ALA A 299 -2.30 14.15 -0.86
C ALA A 299 -2.53 15.65 -1.08
N GLU A 300 -2.48 16.14 -2.33
CA GLU A 300 -2.80 17.53 -2.66
C GLU A 300 -4.30 17.81 -2.68
N LYS A 301 -5.11 16.87 -3.18
CA LYS A 301 -6.56 17.04 -3.34
C LYS A 301 -7.33 17.00 -2.01
N TRP A 302 -6.87 16.19 -1.05
CA TRP A 302 -7.49 16.04 0.27
C TRP A 302 -6.57 16.52 1.38
N SER A 303 -5.54 15.72 1.71
CA SER A 303 -4.42 16.09 2.58
C SER A 303 -3.45 14.92 2.64
N LEU A 304 -2.20 15.19 3.07
CA LEU A 304 -1.22 14.14 3.32
C LEU A 304 -1.69 13.14 4.38
N ASP A 305 -2.38 13.61 5.42
CA ASP A 305 -2.89 12.74 6.50
C ASP A 305 -4.00 11.82 5.99
N ILE A 306 -4.90 12.33 5.13
CA ILE A 306 -5.94 11.51 4.49
C ILE A 306 -5.30 10.48 3.55
N SER A 307 -4.30 10.87 2.74
CA SER A 307 -3.62 9.94 1.82
C SER A 307 -3.02 8.74 2.58
N LYS A 308 -2.42 8.97 3.76
CA LYS A 308 -1.84 7.91 4.61
C LYS A 308 -2.86 6.89 5.15
N VAL A 309 -4.12 7.31 5.32
CA VAL A 309 -5.20 6.48 5.88
C VAL A 309 -6.35 6.27 4.89
N PHE A 310 -6.07 6.40 3.59
CA PHE A 310 -7.11 6.58 2.58
C PHE A 310 -8.17 5.46 2.55
N PRO A 311 -7.85 4.16 2.70
CA PRO A 311 -8.88 3.13 2.79
C PRO A 311 -9.86 3.35 3.94
N ALA A 312 -9.38 3.76 5.12
CA ALA A 312 -10.23 4.10 6.26
C ALA A 312 -11.10 5.34 5.96
N TYR A 313 -10.53 6.36 5.32
CA TYR A 313 -11.28 7.55 4.92
C TYR A 313 -12.38 7.24 3.89
N ALA A 314 -12.05 6.38 2.92
CA ALA A 314 -12.99 5.90 1.91
C ALA A 314 -14.14 5.13 2.56
N VAL A 315 -13.86 4.18 3.46
CA VAL A 315 -14.90 3.46 4.21
C VAL A 315 -15.81 4.41 4.98
N ALA A 316 -15.25 5.39 5.68
CA ALA A 316 -16.04 6.37 6.44
C ALA A 316 -17.01 7.16 5.54
N ASN A 317 -16.57 7.56 4.36
CA ASN A 317 -17.39 8.27 3.37
C ASN A 317 -18.41 7.36 2.67
N LEU A 318 -18.10 6.08 2.48
CA LEU A 318 -19.04 5.13 1.86
C LEU A 318 -20.23 4.82 2.78
N LEU A 319 -20.05 4.95 4.09
CA LEU A 319 -21.11 4.83 5.10
C LEU A 319 -22.09 6.00 5.12
N GLU A 320 -21.75 7.15 4.51
CA GLU A 320 -22.66 8.28 4.28
C GLU A 320 -23.59 8.04 3.09
#